data_AF-A0A3C1FPR5-F1
#
_entry.id   AF-A0A3C1FPR5-F1
#
_cell.length_a   1.000
_cell.length_b   1.000
_cell.length_c   1.000
_cell.angle_alpha   90.00
_cell.angle_beta   90.00
_cell.angle_gamma   90.00
#
_symmetry.space_group_name_H-M   'P 1'
#
loop_
_entity.id
_entity.type
_entity.pdbx_description
1 polymer ?
#
loop_
_entity_poly.entity_id
_entity_poly.type
_entity_poly.pdbx_seq_one_letter_code
_entity_poly.pdbx_strand_id
1 'polypeptide(L)'
;CAVLLGAYGFEYIGGLRPCTLCYYQRLPYALAIILGFAAFLRPALNRPGLAALTLTFVVSAGLGAYHAGVEQKWWPGPQGCS
;
A
#
# COMPACT_ATOMS: atom_id res chain seq x y z
N CYS A 1 5.86 -2.78 7.77
CA CYS A 1 5.46 -4.16 8.12
C CYS A 1 4.11 -4.24 8.85
N ALA A 2 3.88 -3.45 9.92
CA ALA A 2 2.64 -3.52 10.70
C ALA A 2 1.34 -3.37 9.89
N VAL A 3 1.31 -2.48 8.89
CA VAL A 3 0.12 -2.25 8.04
C VAL A 3 -0.25 -3.47 7.20
N LEU A 4 0.72 -4.15 6.57
CA LEU A 4 0.46 -5.37 5.79
C LEU A 4 0.00 -6.51 6.68
N LEU A 5 0.62 -6.68 7.86
CA LEU A 5 0.20 -7.70 8.82
C LEU A 5 -1.24 -7.47 9.31
N GLY A 6 -1.61 -6.20 9.57
CA GLY A 6 -3.00 -5.84 9.86
C GLY A 6 -3.93 -6.21 8.70
N ALA A 7 -3.57 -5.88 7.46
CA ALA A 7 -4.38 -6.19 6.28
C ALA A 7 -4.59 -7.71 6.07
N TYR A 8 -3.54 -8.52 6.21
CA TYR A 8 -3.65 -9.98 6.16
C TYR A 8 -4.41 -10.55 7.37
N GLY A 9 -4.28 -9.94 8.54
CA GLY A 9 -5.06 -10.30 9.72
C GLY A 9 -6.55 -10.06 9.49
N PHE A 10 -6.94 -8.92 8.94
CA PHE A 10 -8.36 -8.65 8.61
C PHE A 10 -8.92 -9.59 7.54
N GLU A 11 -8.09 -10.02 6.59
CA GLU A 11 -8.48 -11.00 5.58
C GLU A 11 -8.67 -12.41 6.15
N TYR A 12 -7.65 -12.96 6.82
CA TYR A 12 -7.65 -14.36 7.26
C TYR A 12 -8.30 -14.57 8.63
N ILE A 13 -8.21 -13.60 9.53
CA ILE A 13 -8.75 -13.68 10.89
C ILE A 13 -10.09 -12.94 10.97
N GLY A 14 -10.20 -11.77 10.30
CA GLY A 14 -11.43 -10.97 10.27
C GLY A 14 -12.46 -11.40 9.22
N GLY A 15 -12.10 -12.28 8.27
CA GLY A 15 -13.00 -12.74 7.21
C GLY A 15 -13.41 -11.66 6.20
N LEU A 16 -12.75 -10.50 6.21
CA LEU A 16 -13.04 -9.40 5.29
C LEU A 16 -12.49 -9.74 3.91
N ARG A 17 -13.39 -9.89 2.93
CA ARG A 17 -12.98 -10.18 1.56
C ARG A 17 -12.29 -8.96 0.95
N PRO A 18 -11.03 -9.07 0.53
CA PRO A 18 -10.32 -7.96 -0.09
C PRO A 18 -10.89 -7.67 -1.47
N CYS A 19 -11.10 -6.39 -1.78
CA CYS A 19 -11.42 -5.97 -3.13
C CYS A 19 -10.14 -5.76 -3.96
N THR A 20 -10.29 -5.61 -5.28
CA THR A 20 -9.16 -5.44 -6.21
C THR A 20 -8.25 -4.27 -5.80
N LEU A 21 -8.82 -3.16 -5.32
CA LEU A 21 -8.06 -2.00 -4.87
C LEU A 21 -7.26 -2.27 -3.59
N CYS A 22 -7.79 -3.09 -2.68
CA CYS A 22 -7.08 -3.51 -1.48
C CYS A 22 -5.80 -4.27 -1.82
N TYR A 23 -5.80 -5.09 -2.89
CA TYR A 23 -4.58 -5.74 -3.37
C TYR A 23 -3.58 -4.73 -3.94
N TYR A 24 -4.05 -3.75 -4.71
CA TYR A 24 -3.16 -2.72 -5.26
C TYR A 24 -2.49 -1.88 -4.18
N GLN A 25 -3.16 -1.61 -3.05
CA GLN A 25 -2.56 -0.91 -1.92
C GLN A 25 -1.46 -1.73 -1.22
N ARG A 26 -1.43 -3.06 -1.34
CA ARG A 26 -0.38 -3.89 -0.73
C ARG A 26 0.98 -3.77 -1.42
N LEU A 27 0.97 -3.57 -2.75
CA LEU A 27 2.19 -3.44 -3.56
C LEU A 27 3.12 -2.31 -3.11
N PRO A 28 2.67 -1.05 -2.92
CA PRO A 28 3.54 0.02 -2.46
C PRO A 28 4.12 -0.27 -1.06
N TYR A 29 3.36 -0.87 -0.15
CA TYR A 29 3.93 -1.26 1.16
C TYR A 29 4.98 -2.38 1.04
N ALA A 30 4.80 -3.34 0.14
CA ALA A 30 5.80 -4.38 -0.13
C ALA A 30 7.09 -3.76 -0.72
N LEU A 31 6.95 -2.84 -1.67
CA LEU A 31 8.08 -2.09 -2.23
C LEU A 31 8.80 -1.25 -1.16
N ALA A 32 8.05 -0.58 -0.28
CA ALA A 32 8.63 0.20 0.81
C ALA A 32 9.45 -0.67 1.79
N ILE A 33 9.02 -1.91 2.04
CA ILE A 33 9.79 -2.86 2.86
C ILE A 33 11.10 -3.24 2.17
N ILE A 34 11.06 -3.59 0.88
CA ILE A 34 12.26 -3.97 0.11
C ILE A 34 13.25 -2.80 0.06
N LEU A 35 12.76 -1.59 -0.25
CA LEU A 35 13.58 -0.38 -0.31
C LEU A 35 14.15 0.00 1.05
N GLY A 36 13.37 -0.10 2.12
CA GLY A 36 13.83 0.13 3.48
C GLY A 36 14.93 -0.85 3.91
N PHE A 37 14.77 -2.13 3.57
CA PHE A 37 15.78 -3.16 3.86
C PHE A 37 17.06 -2.97 3.03
N ALA A 38 16.91 -2.60 1.75
CA ALA A 38 18.05 -2.31 0.87
C ALA A 38 18.85 -1.09 1.36
N ALA A 39 18.18 -0.02 1.78
CA ALA A 39 18.82 1.16 2.36
C ALA A 39 19.54 0.82 3.68
N PHE A 40 18.93 -0.03 4.53
CA PHE A 40 19.56 -0.48 5.78
C PHE A 40 20.85 -1.27 5.56
N LEU A 41 20.87 -2.19 4.58
CA LEU A 41 22.06 -3.00 4.27
C LEU A 41 23.17 -2.22 3.54
N ARG A 42 22.81 -1.14 2.85
CA ARG A 42 23.73 -0.36 2.00
C ARG A 42 23.54 1.14 2.28
N PRO A 43 24.22 1.70 3.31
CA PRO A 43 24.04 3.10 3.70
C PRO A 43 24.33 4.12 2.57
N ALA A 44 25.17 3.75 1.60
CA ALA A 44 25.44 4.55 0.40
C ALA A 44 24.18 4.81 -0.46
N LEU A 45 23.15 3.96 -0.34
CA LEU A 45 21.87 4.10 -1.04
C LEU A 45 20.86 4.95 -0.27
N ASN A 46 21.20 5.53 0.89
CA ASN A 46 20.23 6.23 1.72
C ASN A 46 19.55 7.41 1.00
N ARG A 47 20.29 8.26 0.29
CA ARG A 47 19.72 9.42 -0.44
C ARG A 47 18.75 9.03 -1.57
N PRO A 48 19.16 8.21 -2.56
CA PRO A 48 18.23 7.76 -3.59
C PRO A 48 17.14 6.84 -3.05
N GLY A 49 17.46 6.03 -2.02
CA GLY A 49 16.51 5.14 -1.35
C GLY A 49 15.40 5.91 -0.63
N LEU A 50 15.72 7.03 0.03
CA LEU A 50 14.74 7.93 0.64
C LEU A 50 13.81 8.55 -0.42
N ALA A 51 14.34 9.00 -1.55
CA ALA A 51 13.53 9.53 -2.64
C ALA A 51 12.55 8.48 -3.20
N ALA A 52 13.03 7.25 -3.42
CA ALA A 52 12.21 6.13 -3.84
C ALA A 52 11.14 5.75 -2.81
N LEU A 53 11.49 5.78 -1.51
CA LEU A 53 10.54 5.56 -0.42
C LEU A 53 9.43 6.60 -0.44
N THR A 54 9.78 7.88 -0.54
CA THR A 54 8.82 8.99 -0.60
C THR A 54 7.84 8.81 -1.76
N LEU A 55 8.33 8.48 -2.97
CA LEU A 55 7.47 8.23 -4.12
C LEU A 55 6.50 7.08 -3.86
N THR A 56 6.98 6.02 -3.22
CA THR A 56 6.15 4.85 -2.87
C THR A 56 5.01 5.23 -1.94
N PHE A 57 5.28 6.09 -0.94
CA PHE A 57 4.25 6.60 -0.03
C PHE A 57 3.27 7.56 -0.71
N VAL A 58 3.73 8.40 -1.64
CA VAL A 58 2.86 9.28 -2.43
C VAL A 58 1.87 8.46 -3.26
N VAL A 59 2.35 7.40 -3.93
CA VAL A 59 1.49 6.48 -4.68
C VAL A 59 0.50 5.78 -3.74
N SER A 60 0.95 5.32 -2.58
CA SER A 60 0.08 4.70 -1.58
C SER A 60 -1.02 5.65 -1.09
N ALA A 61 -0.68 6.92 -0.84
CA ALA A 61 -1.65 7.92 -0.41
C ALA A 61 -2.68 8.23 -1.52
N GLY A 62 -2.23 8.32 -2.78
CA GLY A 62 -3.11 8.50 -3.93
C GLY A 62 -4.08 7.32 -4.10
N LEU A 63 -3.61 6.08 -3.98
CA LEU A 63 -4.46 4.88 -4.00
C LEU A 63 -5.44 4.84 -2.82
N GLY A 64 -5.03 5.31 -1.64
CA GLY A 64 -5.89 5.43 -0.47
C GLY A 64 -7.02 6.44 -0.68
N ALA A 65 -6.68 7.62 -1.19
CA ALA A 65 -7.66 8.65 -1.53
C ALA A 65 -8.65 8.15 -2.60
N TYR A 66 -8.14 7.48 -3.64
CA TYR A 66 -8.98 6.86 -4.68
C TYR A 66 -9.93 5.81 -4.07
N HIS A 67 -9.45 4.96 -3.16
CA HIS A 67 -10.31 3.98 -2.49
C HIS A 67 -11.42 4.64 -1.68
N ALA A 68 -11.07 5.63 -0.86
CA ALA A 68 -12.03 6.35 -0.05
C ALA A 68 -13.11 7.01 -0.93
N GLY A 69 -12.75 7.63 -2.05
CA GLY A 69 -13.77 8.20 -2.93
C GLY A 69 -14.60 7.16 -3.70
N VAL A 70 -14.11 5.92 -3.89
CA VAL A 70 -14.94 4.83 -4.44
C VAL A 70 -16.01 4.47 -3.41
N GLU A 71 -15.62 4.29 -2.15
CA GLU A 71 -16.53 3.98 -1.04
C GLU A 71 -17.55 5.09 -0.78
N GLN A 72 -17.12 6.36 -0.92
CA GLN A 72 -17.99 7.54 -0.86
C GLN A 72 -18.82 7.76 -2.14
N LYS A 73 -18.70 6.87 -3.13
CA LYS A 73 -19.40 6.90 -4.43
C LYS A 73 -19.13 8.17 -5.26
N TRP A 74 -18.00 8.82 -5.05
CA TRP A 74 -17.56 9.98 -5.85
C TRP A 74 -17.16 9.56 -7.27
N TRP A 75 -16.69 8.33 -7.44
CA TRP A 75 -16.31 7.77 -8.73
C TRP A 75 -16.61 6.26 -8.79
N PRO A 76 -16.83 5.69 -9.99
CA PRO A 76 -17.03 4.26 -10.15
C PRO A 76 -15.75 3.49 -9.81
N GLY A 77 -15.89 2.49 -8.93
CA GLY A 77 -14.81 1.57 -8.56
C GLY A 77 -14.68 0.39 -9.51
N PRO A 78 -13.50 -0.24 -9.59
CA PRO A 78 -13.33 -1.53 -10.26
C PRO A 78 -14.13 -2.63 -9.55
N GLN A 79 -14.31 -3.76 -10.24
CA GLN A 79 -15.14 -4.87 -9.78
C GLN A 79 -14.78 -5.31 -8.34
N GLY A 80 -15.80 -5.43 -7.50
CA GLY A 80 -15.69 -5.88 -6.12
C GLY A 80 -15.39 -4.79 -5.08
N CYS A 81 -15.21 -3.52 -5.48
CA CYS A 81 -15.07 -2.39 -4.55
C CYS A 81 -16.33 -1.51 -4.62
N SER A 82 -17.29 -1.71 -3.70
CA SER A 82 -18.54 -0.94 -3.57
C SER A 82 -19.24 -1.20 -2.25
#